data_AF-M0CK17-F1
#
_entry.id   AF-M0CK17-F1
#
_cell.length_a   1.000
_cell.length_b   1.000
_cell.length_c   1.000
_cell.angle_alpha   90.00
_cell.angle_beta   90.00
_cell.angle_gamma   90.00
#
_symmetry.space_group_name_H-M   'P 1'
#
loop_
_entity.id
_entity.type
_entity.pdbx_description
1 polymer ?
#
loop_
_entity_poly.entity_id
_entity_poly.type
_entity_poly.pdbx_seq_one_letter_code
_entity_poly.pdbx_strand_id
1 'polypeptide(L)'
;MNESPTWYANALESGESDRVNEAIDRIEAIDATDRVPVYDDLFDACRPIYKSDDGYVRQSVVRFLRDAYPRFELRLGASATESVEGYTLDDLSEQRTALLEFLLEALTDDDGRVRRAAVDGIETLALVLATAELDAERQALAEELERLQTAHSGDVQTHIEQARRTLEERSGIGAMLSGLQLSDDGFDSDG
;
A
#
# COMPACT_ATOMS: atom_id res chain seq x y z
N MET A 1 9.37 -21.34 9.73
CA MET A 1 8.03 -21.76 9.26
C MET A 1 7.19 -20.52 9.27
N ASN A 2 6.49 -20.24 8.17
CA ASN A 2 5.50 -19.17 8.13
C ASN A 2 4.26 -19.63 8.93
N GLU A 3 3.64 -18.74 9.69
CA GLU A 3 2.38 -19.04 10.35
C GLU A 3 1.27 -19.13 9.29
N SER A 4 0.24 -19.93 9.57
CA SER A 4 -0.89 -20.03 8.62
C SER A 4 -1.66 -18.71 8.53
N PRO A 5 -2.31 -18.39 7.39
CA PRO A 5 -3.18 -17.22 7.27
C PRO A 5 -4.24 -17.13 8.39
N THR A 6 -4.81 -18.27 8.80
CA THR A 6 -5.76 -18.35 9.91
C THR A 6 -5.13 -17.96 11.26
N TRP A 7 -3.85 -18.24 11.48
CA TRP A 7 -3.16 -17.82 12.69
C TRP A 7 -3.07 -16.30 12.77
N TYR A 8 -2.70 -15.64 11.66
CA TYR A 8 -2.66 -14.18 11.57
C TYR A 8 -4.06 -13.59 11.79
N ALA A 9 -5.08 -14.10 11.10
CA ALA A 9 -6.46 -13.65 11.28
C ALA A 9 -6.93 -13.75 12.74
N ASN A 10 -6.66 -14.88 13.42
CA ASN A 10 -6.99 -15.07 14.83
C ASN A 10 -6.25 -14.11 15.77
N ALA A 11 -5.01 -13.73 15.44
CA ALA A 11 -4.23 -12.77 16.21
C ALA A 11 -4.79 -11.34 16.06
N LEU A 12 -5.28 -10.98 14.87
CA LEU A 12 -5.93 -9.70 14.62
C LEU A 12 -7.31 -9.63 15.28
N GLU A 13 -8.10 -10.71 15.15
CA GLU A 13 -9.44 -10.81 15.72
C GLU A 13 -9.44 -10.73 17.25
N SER A 14 -8.37 -11.19 17.91
CA SER A 14 -8.30 -11.12 19.38
C SER A 14 -8.32 -9.70 19.93
N GLY A 15 -7.88 -8.71 19.14
CA GLY A 15 -7.72 -7.33 19.60
C GLY A 15 -6.66 -7.15 20.71
N GLU A 16 -5.89 -8.21 21.00
CA GLU A 16 -4.85 -8.19 22.03
C GLU A 16 -3.58 -7.59 21.44
N SER A 17 -3.19 -6.39 21.89
CA SER A 17 -2.08 -5.62 21.30
C SER A 17 -0.80 -6.41 21.13
N ASP A 18 -0.44 -7.25 22.11
CA ASP A 18 0.78 -8.07 22.04
C ASP A 18 0.73 -9.09 20.89
N ARG A 19 -0.44 -9.71 20.67
CA ARG A 19 -0.62 -10.68 19.58
C ARG A 19 -0.74 -10.00 18.21
N VAL A 20 -1.39 -8.85 18.16
CA VAL A 20 -1.46 -8.04 16.94
C VAL A 20 -0.07 -7.58 16.52
N ASN A 21 0.73 -7.07 17.45
CA ASN A 21 2.09 -6.62 17.15
C ASN A 21 2.97 -7.81 16.76
N GLU A 22 2.85 -8.95 17.45
CA GLU A 22 3.55 -10.18 17.09
C GLU A 22 3.20 -10.67 15.67
N ALA A 23 1.94 -10.54 15.25
CA ALA A 23 1.51 -10.84 13.89
C ALA A 23 2.15 -9.90 12.86
N ILE A 24 2.16 -8.59 13.11
CA ILE A 24 2.79 -7.59 12.23
C ILE A 24 4.30 -7.83 12.13
N ASP A 25 5.00 -7.97 13.26
CA ASP A 25 6.44 -8.19 13.29
C ASP A 25 6.83 -9.46 12.52
N ARG A 26 6.02 -10.53 12.65
CA ARG A 26 6.28 -11.78 11.92
C ARG A 26 6.13 -11.63 10.43
N ILE A 27 5.07 -10.99 9.94
CA ILE A 27 4.87 -10.85 8.49
C ILE A 27 5.92 -9.92 7.87
N GLU A 28 6.34 -8.87 8.60
CA GLU A 28 7.42 -7.98 8.16
C GLU A 28 8.77 -8.69 8.07
N ALA A 29 9.02 -9.68 8.94
CA ALA A 29 10.24 -10.47 8.94
C ALA A 29 10.33 -11.50 7.79
N ILE A 30 9.22 -11.77 7.10
CA ILE A 30 9.21 -12.64 5.90
C ILE A 30 9.81 -11.87 4.74
N ASP A 31 10.64 -12.51 3.91
CA ASP A 31 11.16 -11.85 2.72
C ASP A 31 10.01 -11.43 1.79
N ALA A 32 10.14 -10.29 1.11
CA ALA A 32 9.11 -9.83 0.17
C ALA A 32 8.78 -10.88 -0.90
N THR A 33 9.76 -11.67 -1.33
CA THR A 33 9.60 -12.78 -2.31
C THR A 33 8.69 -13.87 -1.79
N ASP A 34 8.83 -14.20 -0.50
CA ASP A 34 8.02 -15.22 0.16
C ASP A 34 6.63 -14.71 0.52
N ARG A 35 6.39 -13.38 0.48
CA ARG A 35 5.08 -12.77 0.71
C ARG A 35 4.18 -12.79 -0.51
N VAL A 36 4.71 -12.68 -1.73
CA VAL A 36 3.90 -12.68 -2.97
C VAL A 36 2.94 -13.88 -3.05
N PRO A 37 3.39 -15.15 -2.92
CA PRO A 37 2.51 -16.30 -3.12
C PRO A 37 1.50 -16.53 -1.99
N VAL A 38 1.65 -15.85 -0.84
CA VAL A 38 0.76 -16.01 0.32
C VAL A 38 -0.12 -14.80 0.57
N TYR A 39 0.08 -13.69 -0.16
CA TYR A 39 -0.62 -12.43 0.09
C TYR A 39 -2.14 -12.57 -0.08
N ASP A 40 -2.58 -13.27 -1.13
CA ASP A 40 -4.02 -13.45 -1.38
C ASP A 40 -4.69 -14.29 -0.29
N ASP A 41 -4.04 -15.36 0.16
CA ASP A 41 -4.54 -16.17 1.28
C ASP A 41 -4.59 -15.38 2.59
N LEU A 42 -3.61 -14.50 2.84
CA LEU A 42 -3.62 -13.58 3.98
C LEU A 42 -4.76 -12.57 3.87
N PHE A 43 -4.98 -12.02 2.68
CA PHE A 43 -6.05 -11.08 2.40
C PHE A 43 -7.41 -11.72 2.63
N ASP A 44 -7.65 -12.91 2.09
CA ASP A 44 -8.88 -13.69 2.25
C ASP A 44 -9.14 -14.06 3.72
N ALA A 45 -8.11 -14.42 4.46
CA ALA A 45 -8.24 -14.75 5.88
C ALA A 45 -8.55 -13.52 6.75
N CYS A 46 -7.96 -12.36 6.44
CA CYS A 46 -8.07 -11.17 7.29
C CYS A 46 -9.25 -10.25 6.91
N ARG A 47 -9.69 -10.21 5.64
CA ARG A 47 -10.77 -9.34 5.17
C ARG A 47 -12.09 -9.54 5.94
N PRO A 48 -12.52 -10.76 6.32
CA PRO A 48 -13.71 -10.94 7.16
C PRO A 48 -13.62 -10.27 8.54
N ILE A 49 -12.41 -10.20 9.11
CA ILE A 49 -12.16 -9.61 10.44
C ILE A 49 -12.41 -8.09 10.44
N TYR A 50 -12.29 -7.45 9.27
CA TYR A 50 -12.60 -6.03 9.09
C TYR A 50 -14.08 -5.69 9.37
N LYS A 51 -14.97 -6.69 9.47
CA LYS A 51 -16.38 -6.50 9.87
C LYS A 51 -16.59 -6.40 11.38
N SER A 52 -15.52 -6.40 12.17
CA SER A 52 -15.59 -6.28 13.63
C SER A 52 -16.20 -4.94 14.07
N ASP A 53 -16.95 -4.97 15.17
CA ASP A 53 -17.47 -3.77 15.84
C ASP A 53 -16.36 -2.99 16.58
N ASP A 54 -15.18 -3.59 16.79
CA ASP A 54 -14.04 -2.93 17.42
C ASP A 54 -13.14 -2.26 16.37
N GLY A 55 -13.10 -0.92 16.39
CA GLY A 55 -12.25 -0.13 15.51
C GLY A 55 -10.75 -0.39 15.69
N TYR A 56 -10.28 -0.89 16.83
CA TYR A 56 -8.88 -1.33 16.97
C TYR A 56 -8.60 -2.60 16.17
N VAL A 57 -9.53 -3.56 16.18
CA VAL A 57 -9.43 -4.79 15.37
C VAL A 57 -9.44 -4.43 13.89
N ARG A 58 -10.38 -3.58 13.45
CA ARG A 58 -10.42 -3.08 12.06
C ARG A 58 -9.14 -2.37 11.65
N GLN A 59 -8.61 -1.48 12.51
CA GLN A 59 -7.34 -0.79 12.28
C GLN A 59 -6.17 -1.77 12.13
N SER A 60 -6.15 -2.82 12.95
CA SER A 60 -5.10 -3.83 12.94
C SER A 60 -5.09 -4.62 11.63
N VAL A 61 -6.27 -4.92 11.05
CA VAL A 61 -6.37 -5.53 9.71
C VAL A 61 -5.77 -4.62 8.64
N VAL A 62 -6.09 -3.32 8.68
CA VAL A 62 -5.53 -2.33 7.72
C VAL A 62 -4.00 -2.28 7.79
N ARG A 63 -3.45 -2.18 9.01
CA ARG A 63 -1.99 -2.17 9.21
C ARG A 63 -1.35 -3.47 8.72
N PHE A 64 -1.92 -4.61 9.10
CA PHE A 64 -1.37 -5.91 8.75
C PHE A 64 -1.35 -6.14 7.23
N LEU A 65 -2.46 -5.89 6.51
CA LEU A 65 -2.52 -6.11 5.06
C LEU A 65 -1.62 -5.15 4.27
N ARG A 66 -1.40 -3.93 4.79
CA ARG A 66 -0.40 -3.00 4.25
C ARG A 66 1.02 -3.55 4.42
N ASP A 67 1.36 -4.11 5.59
CA ASP A 67 2.72 -4.59 5.91
C ASP A 67 3.01 -5.97 5.33
N ALA A 68 1.97 -6.76 5.09
CA ALA A 68 2.03 -8.00 4.32
C ALA A 68 2.34 -7.77 2.84
N TYR A 69 2.03 -6.59 2.29
CA TYR A 69 2.23 -6.30 0.88
C TYR A 69 3.72 -6.36 0.49
N PRO A 70 4.11 -7.12 -0.55
CA PRO A 70 5.53 -7.33 -0.93
C PRO A 70 6.30 -6.08 -1.35
N ARG A 71 5.63 -5.11 -1.99
CA ARG A 71 6.21 -3.82 -2.46
C ARG A 71 7.40 -3.97 -3.42
N PHE A 72 7.42 -4.98 -4.31
CA PHE A 72 8.54 -5.13 -5.25
C PHE A 72 8.66 -4.01 -6.27
N GLU A 73 7.60 -3.24 -6.50
CA GLU A 73 7.62 -2.02 -7.30
C GLU A 73 8.75 -1.08 -6.91
N LEU A 74 9.10 -1.00 -5.61
CA LEU A 74 10.22 -0.18 -5.13
C LEU A 74 11.57 -0.68 -5.67
N ARG A 75 11.75 -1.99 -5.80
CA ARG A 75 12.98 -2.60 -6.33
C ARG A 75 12.98 -2.56 -7.85
N LEU A 76 11.86 -2.91 -8.48
CA LEU A 76 11.68 -2.95 -9.94
C LEU A 76 11.88 -1.57 -10.55
N GLY A 77 11.21 -0.55 -10.01
CA GLY A 77 11.33 0.84 -10.48
C GLY A 77 12.73 1.43 -10.26
N ALA A 78 13.44 1.04 -9.20
CA ALA A 78 14.78 1.56 -8.91
C ALA A 78 15.92 0.93 -9.73
N SER A 79 15.74 -0.29 -10.24
CA SER A 79 16.85 -1.08 -10.81
C SER A 79 16.80 -1.29 -12.32
N ALA A 80 15.82 -0.69 -13.02
CA ALA A 80 15.56 -0.92 -14.46
C ALA A 80 15.51 -2.42 -14.84
N THR A 81 15.25 -3.29 -13.87
CA THR A 81 15.11 -4.73 -14.08
C THR A 81 13.65 -5.04 -14.39
N GLU A 82 13.43 -5.95 -15.34
CA GLU A 82 12.09 -6.38 -15.71
C GLU A 82 11.45 -7.32 -14.67
N SER A 83 12.27 -7.94 -13.80
CA SER A 83 11.80 -8.81 -12.73
C SER A 83 12.73 -8.84 -11.51
N VAL A 84 12.17 -9.18 -10.35
CA VAL A 84 12.88 -9.45 -9.09
C VAL A 84 12.49 -10.84 -8.63
N GLU A 85 13.46 -11.76 -8.53
CA GLU A 85 13.22 -13.16 -8.12
C GLU A 85 12.11 -13.85 -8.94
N GLY A 86 11.96 -13.46 -10.22
CA GLY A 86 10.96 -14.00 -11.14
C GLY A 86 9.61 -13.29 -11.15
N TYR A 87 9.39 -12.30 -10.28
CA TYR A 87 8.16 -11.50 -10.24
C TYR A 87 8.32 -10.17 -10.97
N THR A 88 7.28 -9.79 -11.72
CA THR A 88 7.14 -8.54 -12.47
C THR A 88 6.15 -7.59 -11.82
N LEU A 89 6.00 -6.37 -12.36
CA LEU A 89 4.96 -5.42 -11.90
C LEU A 89 3.54 -5.94 -12.15
N ASP A 90 3.35 -6.69 -13.24
CA ASP A 90 2.06 -7.26 -13.63
C ASP A 90 1.63 -8.36 -12.67
N ASP A 91 2.57 -9.18 -12.17
CA ASP A 91 2.29 -10.23 -11.18
C ASP A 91 1.74 -9.67 -9.86
N LEU A 92 2.03 -8.40 -9.56
CA LEU A 92 1.54 -7.71 -8.37
C LEU A 92 0.26 -6.89 -8.61
N SER A 93 -0.18 -6.75 -9.85
CA SER A 93 -1.25 -5.81 -10.22
C SER A 93 -2.58 -6.12 -9.52
N GLU A 94 -2.97 -7.39 -9.47
CA GLU A 94 -4.21 -7.81 -8.81
C GLU A 94 -4.14 -7.58 -7.29
N GLN A 95 -3.02 -7.94 -6.66
CA GLN A 95 -2.79 -7.76 -5.23
C GLN A 95 -2.79 -6.27 -4.84
N ARG A 96 -2.14 -5.43 -5.66
CA ARG A 96 -2.10 -3.98 -5.48
C ARG A 96 -3.48 -3.36 -5.60
N THR A 97 -4.26 -3.78 -6.60
CA THR A 97 -5.63 -3.31 -6.83
C THR A 97 -6.52 -3.66 -5.63
N ALA A 98 -6.47 -4.91 -5.17
CA ALA A 98 -7.25 -5.36 -4.01
C ALA A 98 -6.91 -4.58 -2.74
N LEU A 99 -5.62 -4.30 -2.51
CA LEU A 99 -5.18 -3.49 -1.37
C LEU A 99 -5.63 -2.02 -1.50
N LEU A 100 -5.52 -1.41 -2.68
CA LEU A 100 -5.99 -0.03 -2.90
C LEU A 100 -7.48 0.10 -2.66
N GLU A 101 -8.29 -0.80 -3.21
CA GLU A 101 -9.75 -0.81 -2.99
C GLU A 101 -10.09 -0.96 -1.50
N PHE A 102 -9.38 -1.84 -0.79
CA PHE A 102 -9.56 -2.02 0.65
C PHE A 102 -9.16 -0.78 1.46
N LEU A 103 -8.07 -0.11 1.11
CA LEU A 103 -7.65 1.12 1.77
C LEU A 103 -8.63 2.27 1.53
N LEU A 104 -9.21 2.36 0.34
CA LEU A 104 -10.25 3.35 0.02
C LEU A 104 -11.54 3.11 0.82
N GLU A 105 -11.95 1.85 1.00
CA GLU A 105 -13.03 1.48 1.92
C GLU A 105 -12.69 1.97 3.35
N ALA A 106 -11.50 1.62 3.84
CA ALA A 106 -11.05 1.96 5.19
C ALA A 106 -10.87 3.47 5.44
N LEU A 107 -10.64 4.26 4.39
CA LEU A 107 -10.55 5.71 4.45
C LEU A 107 -11.90 6.36 4.80
N THR A 108 -13.01 5.64 4.56
CA THR A 108 -14.37 6.09 4.86
C THR A 108 -14.97 5.45 6.12
N ASP A 109 -14.19 4.64 6.85
CA ASP A 109 -14.59 3.98 8.09
C ASP A 109 -15.07 4.98 9.14
N ASP A 110 -15.99 4.56 10.02
CA ASP A 110 -16.55 5.41 11.07
C ASP A 110 -15.53 5.71 12.19
N ASP A 111 -14.60 4.79 12.45
CA ASP A 111 -13.53 4.96 13.43
C ASP A 111 -12.33 5.70 12.82
N GLY A 112 -11.98 6.85 13.41
CA GLY A 112 -10.86 7.67 12.94
C GLY A 112 -9.49 6.97 13.03
N ARG A 113 -9.31 5.93 13.86
CA ARG A 113 -8.07 5.14 13.92
C ARG A 113 -7.90 4.32 12.65
N VAL A 114 -8.99 3.75 12.14
CA VAL A 114 -9.01 3.00 10.88
C VAL A 114 -8.69 3.93 9.72
N ARG A 115 -9.34 5.10 9.66
CA ARG A 115 -9.05 6.11 8.63
C ARG A 115 -7.59 6.54 8.62
N ARG A 116 -6.97 6.75 9.78
CA ARG A 116 -5.52 7.08 9.85
C ARG A 116 -4.63 5.95 9.34
N ALA A 117 -4.93 4.69 9.70
CA ALA A 117 -4.18 3.56 9.16
C ALA A 117 -4.35 3.44 7.63
N ALA A 118 -5.53 3.76 7.11
CA ALA A 118 -5.79 3.79 5.68
C ALA A 118 -4.99 4.89 4.97
N VAL A 119 -4.93 6.10 5.56
CA VAL A 119 -4.05 7.17 5.09
C VAL A 119 -2.62 6.65 5.00
N ASP A 120 -2.04 6.13 6.09
CA ASP A 120 -0.66 5.62 6.11
C ASP A 120 -0.42 4.54 5.02
N GLY A 121 -1.42 3.69 4.77
CA GLY A 121 -1.38 2.69 3.70
C GLY A 121 -1.37 3.32 2.30
N ILE A 122 -2.21 4.31 2.06
CA ILE A 122 -2.25 5.06 0.79
C ILE A 122 -0.95 5.84 0.58
N GLU A 123 -0.37 6.44 1.62
CA GLU A 123 0.93 7.12 1.52
C GLU A 123 2.04 6.15 1.11
N THR A 124 2.01 4.93 1.66
CA THR A 124 2.95 3.86 1.30
C THR A 124 2.78 3.46 -0.16
N LEU A 125 1.55 3.25 -0.62
CA LEU A 125 1.30 2.84 -2.01
C LEU A 125 1.53 3.98 -3.01
N ALA A 126 1.28 5.23 -2.63
CA ALA A 126 1.60 6.38 -3.47
C ALA A 126 3.11 6.43 -3.80
N LEU A 127 3.96 6.09 -2.82
CA LEU A 127 5.40 5.96 -3.04
C LEU A 127 5.72 4.78 -3.98
N VAL A 128 5.13 3.61 -3.74
CA VAL A 128 5.27 2.40 -4.57
C VAL A 128 4.92 2.70 -6.04
N LEU A 129 3.75 3.30 -6.29
CA LEU A 129 3.28 3.67 -7.63
C LEU A 129 4.19 4.71 -8.29
N ALA A 130 4.63 5.72 -7.54
CA ALA A 130 5.53 6.76 -8.07
C ALA A 130 6.91 6.18 -8.45
N THR A 131 7.47 5.29 -7.63
CA THR A 131 8.77 4.66 -7.89
C THR A 131 8.73 3.72 -9.09
N ALA A 132 7.64 2.98 -9.28
CA ALA A 132 7.48 2.10 -10.44
C ALA A 132 6.88 2.79 -11.67
N GLU A 133 6.76 4.13 -11.66
CA GLU A 133 6.22 4.92 -12.78
C GLU A 133 4.82 4.44 -13.24
N LEU A 134 4.00 3.94 -12.30
CA LEU A 134 2.63 3.47 -12.54
C LEU A 134 1.65 4.65 -12.61
N ASP A 135 1.87 5.55 -13.57
CA ASP A 135 1.17 6.83 -13.69
C ASP A 135 -0.34 6.67 -13.88
N ALA A 136 -0.78 5.67 -14.64
CA ALA A 136 -2.20 5.40 -14.87
C ALA A 136 -2.94 5.02 -13.58
N GLU A 137 -2.32 4.17 -12.75
CA GLU A 137 -2.89 3.78 -11.45
C GLU A 137 -2.86 4.92 -10.46
N ARG A 138 -1.79 5.73 -10.47
CA ARG A 138 -1.70 6.94 -9.65
C ARG A 138 -2.81 7.94 -9.99
N GLN A 139 -3.08 8.13 -11.28
CA GLN A 139 -4.16 8.97 -11.76
C GLN A 139 -5.54 8.44 -11.34
N ALA A 140 -5.77 7.13 -11.49
CA ALA A 140 -7.02 6.51 -11.05
C ALA A 140 -7.25 6.68 -9.54
N LEU A 141 -6.20 6.52 -8.72
CA LEU A 141 -6.28 6.77 -7.28
C LEU A 141 -6.58 8.24 -6.96
N ALA A 142 -6.00 9.20 -7.69
CA ALA A 142 -6.27 10.62 -7.51
C ALA A 142 -7.74 10.98 -7.79
N GLU A 143 -8.29 10.50 -8.90
CA GLU A 143 -9.69 10.70 -9.29
C GLU A 143 -10.66 10.11 -8.26
N GLU A 144 -10.32 8.93 -7.73
CA GLU A 144 -11.11 8.25 -6.73
C GLU A 144 -11.11 9.00 -5.38
N LEU A 145 -9.96 9.49 -4.95
CA LEU A 145 -9.84 10.32 -3.75
C LEU A 145 -10.62 11.65 -3.88
N GLU A 146 -10.59 12.29 -5.06
CA GLU A 146 -11.39 13.49 -5.33
C GLU A 146 -12.89 13.21 -5.24
N ARG A 147 -13.34 12.08 -5.83
CA ARG A 147 -14.73 11.64 -5.75
C ARG A 147 -15.17 11.41 -4.31
N LEU A 148 -14.36 10.70 -3.52
CA LEU A 148 -14.65 10.47 -2.09
C LEU A 148 -14.65 11.78 -1.30
N GLN A 149 -13.71 12.69 -1.57
CA GLN A 149 -13.65 13.98 -0.87
C GLN A 149 -14.92 14.81 -1.09
N THR A 150 -15.51 14.71 -2.29
CA THR A 150 -16.77 15.39 -2.63
C THR A 150 -17.99 14.72 -1.99
N ALA A 151 -17.95 13.39 -1.82
CA ALA A 151 -19.05 12.61 -1.26
C ALA A 151 -19.15 12.68 0.27
N HIS A 152 -18.05 12.99 0.96
CA HIS A 152 -17.96 12.99 2.42
C HIS A 152 -17.74 14.39 3.00
N SER A 153 -17.99 14.52 4.30
CA SER A 153 -17.81 15.77 5.06
C SER A 153 -17.20 15.50 6.44
N GLY A 154 -16.78 16.56 7.13
CA GLY A 154 -16.21 16.45 8.47
C GLY A 154 -14.91 15.66 8.50
N ASP A 155 -14.69 14.89 9.59
CA ASP A 155 -13.43 14.17 9.80
C ASP A 155 -13.10 13.16 8.70
N VAL A 156 -14.10 12.58 8.04
CA VAL A 156 -13.87 11.65 6.92
C VAL A 156 -13.25 12.41 5.75
N GLN A 157 -13.84 13.56 5.38
CA GLN A 157 -13.32 14.43 4.32
C GLN A 157 -11.90 14.91 4.61
N THR A 158 -11.59 15.23 5.88
CA THR A 158 -10.24 15.66 6.28
C THR A 158 -9.18 14.57 6.05
N HIS A 159 -9.47 13.31 6.37
CA HIS A 159 -8.51 12.22 6.12
C HIS A 159 -8.38 11.91 4.62
N ILE A 160 -9.46 12.02 3.85
CA ILE A 160 -9.39 11.90 2.38
C ILE A 160 -8.51 13.01 1.79
N GLU A 161 -8.69 14.25 2.23
CA GLU A 161 -7.85 15.37 1.79
C GLU A 161 -6.38 15.13 2.13
N GLN A 162 -6.08 14.58 3.31
CA GLN A 162 -4.72 14.21 3.69
C GLN A 162 -4.12 13.18 2.73
N ALA A 163 -4.83 12.08 2.45
CA ALA A 163 -4.37 11.06 1.50
C ALA A 163 -4.12 11.65 0.10
N ARG A 164 -5.02 12.53 -0.38
CA ARG A 164 -4.88 13.20 -1.68
C ARG A 164 -3.65 14.11 -1.73
N ARG A 165 -3.42 14.89 -0.68
CA ARG A 165 -2.27 15.81 -0.60
C ARG A 165 -0.95 15.04 -0.64
N THR A 166 -0.85 13.90 0.04
CA THR A 166 0.35 13.05 -0.03
C THR A 166 0.56 12.47 -1.43
N LEU A 167 -0.49 12.07 -2.14
CA LEU A 167 -0.40 11.59 -3.52
C LEU A 167 0.14 12.68 -4.48
N GLU A 168 -0.32 13.92 -4.32
CA GLU A 168 0.12 15.08 -5.09
C GLU A 168 1.61 15.41 -4.83
N GLU A 169 2.02 15.44 -3.56
CA GLU A 169 3.39 15.73 -3.16
C GLU A 169 4.39 14.70 -3.73
N ARG A 170 3.98 13.42 -3.81
CA ARG A 170 4.83 12.35 -4.35
C ARG A 170 4.87 12.31 -5.88
N SER A 171 3.85 12.84 -6.55
CA SER A 171 3.84 13.00 -8.02
C SER A 171 4.96 13.93 -8.50
N GLY A 172 5.38 14.92 -7.69
CA GLY A 172 6.49 15.82 -8.00
C GLY A 172 7.87 15.16 -7.90
N ILE A 173 8.02 14.09 -7.12
CA ILE A 173 9.31 13.40 -6.93
C ILE A 173 9.65 12.52 -8.14
N GLY A 174 8.66 11.83 -8.72
CA GLY A 174 8.84 11.08 -9.97
C GLY A 174 9.33 11.98 -11.11
N ALA A 175 8.67 13.14 -11.30
CA ALA A 175 9.08 14.12 -12.32
C ALA A 175 10.50 14.69 -12.10
N MET A 176 10.95 14.86 -10.85
CA MET A 176 12.33 15.30 -10.55
C MET A 176 13.37 14.22 -10.79
N LEU A 177 13.06 12.94 -10.49
CA LEU A 177 13.99 11.83 -10.71
C LEU A 177 14.12 11.49 -12.20
N SER A 178 13.02 11.46 -12.96
CA SER A 178 13.06 11.29 -14.42
C SER A 178 13.77 12.47 -15.12
N GLY A 179 13.73 13.68 -14.54
CA GLY A 179 14.45 14.86 -15.04
C GLY A 179 15.97 14.83 -14.83
N LEU A 180 16.48 14.07 -13.86
CA LEU A 180 17.91 13.89 -13.64
C LEU A 180 18.52 12.87 -14.61
N GLN A 181 17.74 11.89 -15.07
CA GLN A 181 18.19 10.85 -16.01
C GLN A 181 18.42 11.35 -17.45
N LEU A 182 17.92 12.55 -17.80
CA LEU A 182 18.03 13.15 -19.13
C LEU A 182 19.25 14.09 -19.29
N SER A 183 20.16 14.14 -18.32
CA SER A 183 21.27 15.12 -18.32
C SER A 183 22.65 14.55 -18.73
N ASP A 184 22.78 13.26 -19.02
CA ASP A 184 24.09 12.62 -19.22
C ASP A 184 24.48 12.34 -20.68
N ASP A 185 23.72 12.84 -21.66
CA ASP A 185 24.13 12.81 -23.07
C ASP A 185 24.58 14.20 -23.54
N GLY A 186 25.86 14.51 -23.30
CA GLY A 186 26.45 15.77 -23.72
C GLY A 186 27.95 15.95 -23.50
N PHE A 187 28.73 14.86 -23.52
CA PHE A 187 30.19 14.94 -23.68
C PHE A 187 30.59 14.27 -24.99
N ASP A 188 30.37 14.98 -26.11
CA ASP A 188 31.14 14.74 -27.33
C ASP A 188 32.46 15.51 -27.21
N SER A 189 33.51 14.78 -26.89
CA SER A 189 34.88 15.17 -27.12
C SER A 189 35.29 14.90 -28.57
N ASP A 190 36.03 15.85 -29.12
CA ASP A 190 36.94 15.82 -30.28
C ASP A 190 36.46 16.36 -31.64
N GLY A 191 37.24 17.34 -32.09
CA GLY A 191 37.23 18.02 -33.39
C GLY A 191 38.07 19.29 -33.34
#